data_AF-A0A6P2LSP1-F1
#
_entry.id   AF-A0A6P2LSP1-F1
#
_cell.length_a   1.000
_cell.length_b   1.000
_cell.length_c   1.000
_cell.angle_alpha   90.00
_cell.angle_beta   90.00
_cell.angle_gamma   90.00
#
_symmetry.space_group_name_H-M   'P 1'
#
loop_
_entity.id
_entity.type
_entity.pdbx_description
1 polymer ?
#
loop_
_entity_poly.entity_id
_entity_poly.type
_entity_poly.pdbx_seq_one_letter_code
_entity_poly.pdbx_strand_id
1 'polypeptide(L)' 'MADPKLTPAADWQTPVRGANDDEYQIYVANAIALGWKVKSYDDWLNS' A
#
# COMPACT_ATOMS: atom_id res chain seq x y z
N MET A 1 -38.20 -18.47 -1.72
CA MET A 1 -36.81 -18.68 -1.27
C MET A 1 -36.16 -17.32 -1.31
N ALA A 2 -35.75 -16.77 -0.16
CA ALA A 2 -35.21 -15.42 -0.08
C ALA A 2 -33.73 -15.47 -0.50
N ASP A 3 -33.38 -14.61 -1.46
CA ASP A 3 -32.01 -14.43 -1.92
C ASP A 3 -31.19 -13.85 -0.75
N PRO A 4 -30.18 -14.55 -0.22
CA PRO A 4 -29.39 -14.03 0.88
C PRO A 4 -28.54 -12.89 0.34
N LYS A 5 -28.97 -11.65 0.59
CA LYS A 5 -28.18 -10.46 0.29
C LYS A 5 -26.79 -10.65 0.90
N LEU A 6 -25.76 -10.73 0.06
CA LEU A 6 -24.36 -10.74 0.47
C LEU A 6 -24.01 -9.34 0.97
N THR A 7 -24.28 -9.05 2.24
CA THR A 7 -23.79 -7.84 2.90
C THR A 7 -22.32 -8.04 3.23
N PRO A 8 -21.42 -7.13 2.82
CA PRO A 8 -20.00 -7.23 3.19
C PRO A 8 -19.84 -7.35 4.70
N ALA A 9 -19.20 -8.43 5.17
CA ALA A 9 -18.89 -8.62 6.58
C ALA A 9 -17.71 -7.70 6.97
N ALA A 10 -17.67 -7.26 8.23
CA ALA A 10 -16.67 -6.28 8.70
C ALA A 10 -15.21 -6.78 8.59
N ASP A 11 -15.03 -8.10 8.55
CA ASP A 11 -13.76 -8.81 8.36
C ASP A 11 -13.38 -9.02 6.88
N TRP A 12 -14.29 -8.72 5.93
CA TRP A 12 -13.99 -8.70 4.49
C TRP A 12 -13.30 -7.41 4.05
N GLN A 13 -13.14 -6.46 4.96
CA GLN A 13 -12.35 -5.26 4.72
C GLN A 13 -10.90 -5.68 4.46
N THR A 14 -10.49 -5.67 3.20
CA THR A 14 -9.09 -5.85 2.82
C THR A 14 -8.23 -4.83 3.57
N PRO A 15 -7.02 -5.20 4.05
CA PRO A 15 -6.11 -4.25 4.65
C PRO A 15 -5.96 -3.05 3.71
N VAL A 16 -6.31 -1.86 4.21
CA VAL A 16 -5.96 -0.63 3.52
C VAL A 16 -4.44 -0.65 3.37
N ARG A 17 -3.96 -0.31 2.16
CA ARG A 17 -2.52 -0.12 1.89
C ARG A 17 -1.90 0.67 3.05
N GLY A 18 -0.68 0.33 3.46
CA GLY A 18 -0.02 1.01 4.58
C GLY A 18 -0.01 2.52 4.40
N ALA A 19 0.28 3.27 5.47
CA ALA A 19 0.45 4.72 5.31
C ALA A 19 1.53 4.98 4.25
N ASN A 20 1.42 6.07 3.49
CA ASN A 20 2.40 6.38 2.45
C ASN A 20 3.83 6.42 3.01
N ASP A 21 4.00 6.80 4.27
CA ASP A 21 5.27 6.76 4.99
C ASP A 21 5.82 5.34 5.12
N ASP A 22 4.98 4.35 5.45
CA ASP A 22 5.36 2.94 5.57
C ASP A 22 5.81 2.39 4.20
N GLU A 23 5.06 2.71 3.16
CA GLU A 23 5.35 2.34 1.77
C GLU A 23 6.64 3.01 1.26
N TYR A 24 6.90 4.25 1.66
CA TYR A 24 8.15 4.94 1.32
C TYR A 24 9.37 4.30 1.97
N GLN A 25 9.28 3.83 3.22
CA GLN A 25 10.39 3.10 3.85
C GLN A 25 10.71 1.79 3.14
N ILE A 26 9.67 1.07 2.68
CA ILE A 26 9.83 -0.13 1.85
C ILE A 26 10.51 0.24 0.53
N TYR A 27 10.11 1.33 -0.12
CA TYR A 27 10.77 1.83 -1.32
C TYR A 27 12.26 2.13 -1.07
N VAL A 28 12.59 2.89 -0.02
CA VAL A 28 13.98 3.27 0.31
C VAL A 28 14.84 2.02 0.54
N ALA A 29 14.35 1.05 1.33
CA ALA A 29 15.07 -0.18 1.60
C ALA A 29 15.39 -0.96 0.31
N ASN A 30 14.41 -1.10 -0.59
CA ASN A 30 14.60 -1.78 -1.86
C ASN A 30 15.50 -0.99 -2.82
N ALA A 31 15.34 0.32 -2.91
CA ALA A 31 16.18 1.18 -3.74
C ALA A 31 17.65 1.07 -3.32
N ILE A 32 17.94 1.07 -2.02
CA ILE A 32 19.30 0.86 -1.49
C ILE A 32 19.81 -0.55 -1.83
N ALA A 33 19.01 -1.59 -1.58
CA ALA A 33 19.42 -2.97 -1.84
C ALA A 33 19.74 -3.24 -3.33
N LEU A 34 19.04 -2.56 -4.23
CA LEU A 34 19.22 -2.66 -5.68
C LEU A 34 20.28 -1.68 -6.22
N GLY A 35 20.85 -0.80 -5.38
CA GLY A 35 21.80 0.22 -5.80
C GLY A 35 21.18 1.35 -6.64
N TRP A 36 19.86 1.55 -6.53
CA TRP A 36 19.16 2.63 -7.20
C TRP A 36 19.33 3.95 -6.46
N LYS A 37 19.25 5.05 -7.21
CA LYS A 37 19.19 6.38 -6.61
C LYS A 37 17.86 6.53 -5.86
N VAL A 38 17.94 6.81 -4.56
CA VAL A 38 16.77 7.10 -3.73
C VAL A 38 16.19 8.45 -4.12
N LYS A 39 14.91 8.46 -4.49
CA LYS A 39 14.09 9.65 -4.75
C LYS A 39 13.68 10.29 -3.43
N SER A 40 13.36 11.58 -3.44
CA SER A 40 12.68 12.21 -2.30
C SER A 40 11.26 11.64 -2.13
N TYR A 41 10.64 11.86 -0.97
CA TYR A 41 9.27 11.42 -0.71
C TYR A 41 8.29 11.98 -1.74
N ASP A 42 8.35 13.28 -2.02
CA ASP A 42 7.46 13.94 -2.99
C ASP A 42 7.71 13.45 -4.42
N ASP A 43 8.97 13.24 -4.81
CA ASP A 43 9.30 12.70 -6.14
C ASP A 43 8.79 11.26 -6.31
N TRP A 44 8.89 10.45 -5.26
CA TRP A 44 8.39 9.07 -5.25
C TRP A 44 6.85 9.04 -5.29
N LEU A 45 6.19 9.92 -4.54
CA LEU A 45 4.73 10.01 -4.48
C LEU A 45 4.10 10.44 -5.83
N ASN A 46 4.85 11.17 -6.65
CA ASN A 46 4.41 11.66 -7.97
C ASN A 46 4.93 10.82 -9.16
N SER A 47 5.52 9.63 -8.92
CA SER A 47 6.13 8.76 -9.94
C SER A 47 5.23 7.64 -10.46
#